data_AF-A0ABD3X1H8-F1
#
_entry.id   AF-A0ABD3X1H8-F1
#
_cell.length_a   1.000
_cell.length_b   1.000
_cell.length_c   1.000
_cell.angle_alpha   90.00
_cell.angle_beta   90.00
_cell.angle_gamma   90.00
#
_symmetry.space_group_name_H-M   'P 1'
#
loop_
_entity.id
_entity.type
_entity.pdbx_description
1 polymer ?
#
loop_
_entity_poly.entity_id
_entity_poly.type
_entity_poly.pdbx_seq_one_letter_code
_entity_poly.pdbx_strand_id
1 'polypeptide(L)' 'MGVQERPMHVDADVETGDNSEKILDLNKFRPYTKSGKIVDFVVWPALFMHEGGPMLARGIAQACNETD' A
#
# COMPACT_ATOMS: atom_id res chain seq x y z
N MET A 1 12.53 22.64 16.36
CA MET A 1 11.30 21.95 15.95
C MET A 1 11.20 22.10 14.44
N GLY A 2 11.46 21.04 13.68
CA GLY A 2 11.33 21.09 12.23
C GLY A 2 9.86 20.94 11.87
N VAL A 3 9.24 21.99 11.34
CA VAL A 3 7.89 21.91 10.77
C VAL A 3 8.05 21.43 9.34
N GLN A 4 7.32 20.38 8.98
CA GLN A 4 7.32 19.87 7.62
C GLN A 4 6.58 20.86 6.71
N GLU A 5 7.28 21.44 5.73
CA GLU A 5 6.69 22.48 4.85
C GLU A 5 5.76 21.90 3.77
N ARG A 6 6.08 20.71 3.23
CA ARG A 6 5.24 20.03 2.22
C ARG A 6 4.24 19.06 2.86
N PRO A 7 2.98 18.99 2.40
CA PRO A 7 1.99 18.09 2.96
C PRO A 7 2.45 16.63 2.91
N MET A 8 2.15 15.87 3.96
CA MET A 8 2.25 14.41 3.92
C MET A 8 1.32 13.86 2.83
N HIS A 9 1.78 12.83 2.12
CA HIS A 9 0.98 12.16 1.12
C HIS A 9 0.55 10.77 1.61
N VAL A 10 -0.75 10.51 1.52
CA VAL A 10 -1.40 9.27 1.95
C VAL A 10 -1.84 8.53 0.70
N ASP A 11 -1.38 7.30 0.55
CA ASP A 11 -1.56 6.52 -0.68
C ASP A 11 -2.17 5.15 -0.34
N ALA A 12 -3.40 4.94 -0.79
CA ALA A 12 -4.13 3.69 -0.68
C ALA A 12 -4.24 2.95 -2.02
N ASP A 13 -3.61 3.46 -3.08
CA ASP A 13 -3.72 2.88 -4.40
C ASP A 13 -2.89 1.61 -4.50
N VAL A 14 -3.50 0.60 -5.11
CA VAL A 14 -2.87 -0.68 -5.40
C VAL A 14 -2.73 -0.76 -6.91
N GLU A 15 -1.53 -1.08 -7.37
CA GLU A 15 -1.27 -1.23 -8.80
C GLU A 15 -2.06 -2.43 -9.34
N THR A 16 -2.86 -2.16 -10.37
CA THR A 16 -3.58 -3.18 -11.13
C THR A 16 -2.62 -3.76 -12.16
N GLY A 17 -2.34 -5.06 -12.08
CA GLY A 17 -1.52 -5.75 -13.06
C GLY A 17 -2.24 -5.89 -14.42
N ASP A 18 -1.53 -6.40 -15.43
CA ASP A 18 -2.04 -6.55 -16.80
C ASP A 18 -3.34 -7.36 -16.92
N ASN A 19 -3.63 -8.22 -15.93
CA ASN A 19 -4.81 -9.10 -15.87
C ASN A 19 -5.98 -8.54 -15.04
N SER A 20 -6.03 -7.22 -14.79
CA SER A 20 -7.03 -6.57 -13.91
C SER A 20 -7.04 -7.02 -12.43
N GLU A 21 -6.17 -7.93 -12.05
CA GLU A 21 -5.89 -8.31 -10.67
C GLU A 21 -5.01 -7.26 -9.97
N LYS A 22 -5.42 -6.84 -8.78
CA LYS A 22 -4.64 -5.93 -7.93
C LYS A 22 -3.55 -6.72 -7.22
N ILE A 23 -2.30 -6.58 -7.66
CA ILE A 23 -1.19 -7.36 -7.09
C ILE A 23 -0.69 -6.69 -5.81
N LEU A 24 -0.43 -7.47 -4.77
CA LEU A 24 0.15 -6.98 -3.53
C LEU A 24 1.64 -6.67 -3.73
N ASP A 25 1.98 -5.39 -3.92
CA ASP A 25 3.37 -4.94 -3.86
C ASP A 25 3.87 -4.95 -2.41
N LEU A 26 4.75 -5.92 -2.11
CA LEU A 26 5.37 -6.10 -0.80
C LEU A 26 6.36 -4.98 -0.42
N ASN A 27 6.76 -4.14 -1.39
CA ASN A 27 7.59 -2.96 -1.10
C ASN A 27 6.76 -1.84 -0.50
N LYS A 28 5.55 -1.59 -1.01
CA LYS A 28 4.62 -0.55 -0.54
C LYS A 28 3.72 -1.02 0.61
N PHE A 29 3.25 -2.26 0.59
CA PHE A 29 2.32 -2.81 1.57
C PHE A 29 2.88 -4.01 2.33
N ARG A 30 2.45 -4.15 3.59
CA ARG A 30 2.64 -5.37 4.40
C ARG A 30 1.33 -6.16 4.44
N PRO A 31 1.39 -7.50 4.38
CA PRO A 31 0.19 -8.32 4.58
C PRO A 31 -0.32 -8.17 6.02
N TYR A 32 -1.64 -8.02 6.18
CA TYR A 32 -2.27 -7.90 7.50
C TYR A 32 -2.36 -9.26 8.22
N THR A 33 -3.25 -10.15 7.79
CA THR A 33 -3.46 -11.47 8.41
C THR A 33 -3.21 -12.65 7.49
N LYS A 34 -3.54 -12.54 6.20
CA LYS A 34 -3.29 -13.62 5.22
C LYS A 34 -2.20 -13.20 4.25
N SER A 35 -1.41 -14.18 3.84
CA SER A 35 -0.45 -14.04 2.74
C SER A 35 -1.12 -14.51 1.46
N GLY A 36 -0.99 -13.71 0.40
CA GLY A 36 -1.57 -13.96 -0.92
C GLY A 36 -0.98 -12.97 -1.91
N LYS A 37 -1.25 -13.18 -3.20
CA LYS A 37 -0.70 -12.34 -4.27
C LYS A 37 -1.61 -11.19 -4.67
N ILE A 38 -2.90 -11.32 -4.39
CA ILE A 38 -3.92 -10.36 -4.79
C ILE A 38 -4.36 -9.56 -3.56
N VAL A 39 -4.48 -8.25 -3.70
CA VAL A 39 -5.04 -7.39 -2.67
C VAL A 39 -6.56 -7.48 -2.71
N ASP A 40 -7.14 -7.82 -1.56
CA ASP A 40 -8.58 -7.76 -1.34
C ASP A 40 -8.99 -6.34 -0.95
N PHE A 41 -8.46 -5.84 0.18
CA PHE A 41 -8.66 -4.48 0.63
C PHE A 41 -7.45 -3.91 1.38
N VAL A 42 -7.30 -2.59 1.34
CA VAL A 42 -6.29 -1.86 2.11
C VAL A 42 -6.83 -1.58 3.51
N VAL A 43 -6.12 -2.07 4.53
CA VAL A 43 -6.43 -1.84 5.95
C VAL A 43 -5.87 -0.50 6.40
N TRP A 44 -4.67 -0.17 5.93
CA TRP A 44 -3.99 1.08 6.23
C TRP A 44 -3.22 1.58 5.01
N PRO A 45 -3.32 2.86 4.63
CA PRO A 45 -2.60 3.41 3.50
C PRO A 45 -1.08 3.49 3.76
N ALA A 46 -0.30 3.48 2.69
CA ALA A 46 1.11 3.84 2.77
C ALA A 46 1.26 5.35 3.00
N LEU A 47 2.25 5.73 3.80
CA LEU A 47 2.50 7.11 4.15
C LEU A 47 3.82 7.55 3.55
N PHE A 48 3.79 8.67 2.82
CA PHE A 48 4.94 9.30 2.20
C PHE A 48 5.15 10.68 2.80
N MET A 49 6.41 11.09 2.89
CA MET A 49 6.75 12.40 3.44
C MET A 49 6.08 13.52 2.64
N HIS A 50 6.04 13.39 1.33
CA HIS A 50 5.25 14.23 0.44
C HIS A 50 5.00 13.44 -0.85
N GLU A 51 4.20 13.98 -1.77
CA GLU A 51 3.98 13.36 -3.08
C GLU A 51 5.30 13.14 -3.82
N GLY A 52 5.55 11.91 -4.28
CA GLY A 52 6.84 11.49 -4.87
C GLY A 52 8.04 11.49 -3.91
N GLY A 53 7.81 11.69 -2.61
CA GLY A 53 8.84 11.69 -1.58
C GLY A 53 9.17 10.29 -1.05
N PRO A 54 10.12 10.18 -0.10
CA PRO A 54 10.42 8.91 0.53
C PRO A 54 9.22 8.38 1.33
N MET A 55 9.04 7.05 1.30
CA MET A 55 8.05 6.36 2.11
C MET A 55 8.44 6.41 3.59
N LEU A 56 7.56 6.94 4.42
CA LEU A 56 7.70 7.00 5.87
C LEU A 56 7.24 5.69 6.53
N ALA A 57 6.13 5.14 6.06
CA ALA A 57 5.56 3.89 6.56
C ALA A 57 4.91 3.10 5.43
N ARG A 58 5.15 1.79 5.43
CA ARG A 58 4.43 0.86 4.55
C ARG A 58 2.96 0.82 4.95
N GLY A 59 2.10 0.73 3.95
CA GLY A 59 0.68 0.44 4.16
C GLY A 59 0.48 -0.98 4.67
N ILE A 60 -0.74 -1.27 5.09
CA ILE A 60 -1.17 -2.61 5.50
C ILE A 60 -2.32 -3.00 4.59
N ALA A 61 -2.20 -4.13 3.91
CA ALA A 61 -3.24 -4.62 3.02
C ALA A 61 -3.55 -6.09 3.34
N GLN A 62 -4.81 -6.46 3.17
CA GLN A 62 -5.25 -7.82 3.28
C GLN A 62 -5.08 -8.50 1.93
N ALA A 63 -4.35 -9.62 1.93
CA ALA A 63 -4.21 -10.44 0.73
C ALA A 63 -5.29 -11.53 0.68
N CYS A 64 -5.71 -11.85 -0.53
CA CYS A 64 -6.50 -13.04 -0.82
C CYS A 64 -5.74 -13.94 -1.81
N ASN A 65 -6.04 -15.23 -1.77
CA ASN A 65 -5.65 -16.17 -2.82
C ASN A 65 -6.85 -16.30 -3.76
N GLU A 66 -6.59 -16.45 -5.05
CA GLU A 66 -7.63 -16.70 -6.06
C GLU A 66 -8.19 -18.13 -5.93
N THR A 67 -8.83 -18.45 -4.80
CA THR A 67 -9.60 -19.67 -4.52
C THR A 67 -10.19 -19.63 -3.10
N ASP A 68 -11.18 -18.76 -2.86
CA ASP A 68 -12.14 -18.93 -1.75
C ASP A 68 -13.56 -18.79 -2.31
#